data_AF-A0A2I2ZYY2-F1
#
_entry.id   AF-A0A2I2ZYY2-F1
#
_cell.length_a   1.000
_cell.length_b   1.000
_cell.length_c   1.000
_cell.angle_alpha   90.00
_cell.angle_beta   90.00
_cell.angle_gamma   90.00
#
_symmetry.space_group_name_H-M   'P 1'
#
loop_
_entity.id
_entity.type
_entity.pdbx_description
1 polymer ?
#
loop_
_entity_poly.entity_id
_entity_poly.type
_entity_poly.pdbx_seq_one_letter_code
_entity_poly.pdbx_strand_id
1 'polypeptide(L)'
;LLVVQMDSTNETTAHSDAGSELEETEVKGKRKRGRPGRPPSTNKKPRKSPGEKSRIEAGIRGAGRGRANGHPQQNGEGEPVTLFEVVKLGKSAMQSVVDDWIESYKQDRDIALLDLINFFIQCSGCRGTVRIEMFRNMQNAEIIRKMTEEFDEDSGDYPLTMPGPQWKKFRSNFCEFIGVLIRQCQYSIIYDEYMMDTVISLLTGLSDSQVRAFRHTSTLAAMKLMTALVNVALNLSIHQDNTQRQYEAERNKMIGKRANERLELLLQKRKELQENQDEIENMMNSIFKGIFVHRYRDAIAEIRAICIEEIGVWMKMYSDAFLNDSYLKYVGWTLHDRQGEVRLKCLKALQSLYTNRELFPKLELFTNRFKDRIVSMTLDKEYDVAVEAIRLVTLILHFVTYVYMCHVGVLHPLTHHLH
;
A
#
# COMPACT_ATOMS: atom_id res chain seq x y z
N LEU A 1 -13.03 34.84 -25.36
CA LEU A 1 -12.51 35.73 -26.42
C LEU A 1 -11.37 35.00 -27.11
N LEU A 2 -11.19 35.23 -28.42
CA LEU A 2 -10.36 34.50 -29.38
C LEU A 2 -10.90 33.11 -29.83
N VAL A 3 -11.09 33.03 -31.15
CA VAL A 3 -11.51 31.91 -31.99
C VAL A 3 -10.51 31.86 -33.14
N VAL A 4 -9.95 30.68 -33.45
CA VAL A 4 -9.32 30.30 -34.74
C VAL A 4 -9.43 28.76 -34.78
N GLN A 5 -10.36 28.13 -35.50
CA GLN A 5 -10.42 27.91 -36.96
C GLN A 5 -9.26 27.04 -37.48
N MET A 6 -9.57 25.79 -37.87
CA MET A 6 -8.68 24.92 -38.64
C MET A 6 -9.31 24.64 -39.99
N ASP A 7 -8.63 25.03 -41.07
CA ASP A 7 -9.04 24.73 -42.44
C ASP A 7 -8.54 23.34 -42.87
N SER A 8 -9.25 22.76 -43.83
CA SER A 8 -8.89 21.50 -44.48
C SER A 8 -7.92 21.74 -45.64
N THR A 9 -6.92 20.86 -45.77
CA THR A 9 -6.30 20.54 -47.08
C THR A 9 -6.22 19.04 -47.26
N ASN A 10 -6.34 18.63 -48.52
CA ASN A 10 -6.53 17.25 -48.96
C ASN A 10 -5.59 17.04 -50.15
N GLU A 11 -4.59 16.16 -50.04
CA GLU A 11 -3.70 15.85 -51.17
C GLU A 11 -3.58 14.33 -51.39
N THR A 12 -3.81 13.95 -52.64
CA THR A 12 -3.70 12.60 -53.20
C THR A 12 -2.40 12.44 -53.98
N THR A 13 -1.73 11.28 -53.85
CA THR A 13 -0.89 10.58 -54.86
C THR A 13 -0.12 9.45 -54.15
N ALA A 14 0.41 8.41 -54.79
CA ALA A 14 0.04 7.65 -55.99
C ALA A 14 0.84 6.31 -55.96
N HIS A 15 0.47 5.34 -56.80
CA HIS A 15 1.06 3.98 -56.81
C HIS A 15 2.56 3.92 -57.16
N SER A 16 3.23 2.88 -56.63
CA SER A 16 4.19 2.06 -57.39
C SER A 16 4.13 0.61 -56.91
N ASP A 17 4.56 -0.34 -57.75
CA ASP A 17 4.18 -1.76 -57.74
C ASP A 17 5.40 -2.68 -57.98
N ALA A 18 5.17 -4.00 -57.88
CA ALA A 18 5.93 -5.14 -58.40
C ALA A 18 6.91 -5.92 -57.48
N GLY A 19 6.81 -7.27 -57.57
CA GLY A 19 7.84 -8.26 -57.20
C GLY A 19 7.47 -9.19 -56.01
N SER A 20 6.56 -10.17 -56.12
CA SER A 20 6.76 -11.55 -56.65
C SER A 20 7.90 -12.33 -55.94
N GLU A 21 7.76 -13.52 -55.34
CA GLU A 21 7.10 -14.75 -55.80
C GLU A 21 6.75 -15.69 -54.62
N LEU A 22 5.88 -16.68 -54.88
CA LEU A 22 5.57 -17.82 -54.01
C LEU A 22 6.31 -19.06 -54.54
N GLU A 23 6.74 -19.96 -53.64
CA GLU A 23 6.48 -21.39 -53.87
C GLU A 23 6.47 -22.21 -52.57
N GLU A 24 5.46 -23.06 -52.42
CA GLU A 24 5.34 -24.04 -51.35
C GLU A 24 6.04 -25.35 -51.72
N THR A 25 6.37 -26.17 -50.71
CA THR A 25 6.37 -27.63 -50.90
C THR A 25 6.02 -28.36 -49.60
N GLU A 26 4.77 -28.83 -49.49
CA GLU A 26 4.41 -29.91 -48.56
C GLU A 26 5.08 -31.23 -48.97
N VAL A 27 5.50 -32.08 -48.02
CA VAL A 27 5.05 -33.50 -47.98
C VAL A 27 4.93 -34.03 -46.54
N LYS A 28 3.68 -34.18 -46.09
CA LYS A 28 3.07 -35.23 -45.24
C LYS A 28 3.96 -36.25 -44.48
N GLY A 29 3.70 -36.36 -43.16
CA GLY A 29 3.96 -37.55 -42.34
C GLY A 29 2.84 -37.80 -41.30
N LYS A 30 1.98 -38.82 -41.52
CA LYS A 30 0.72 -39.04 -40.77
C LYS A 30 0.81 -40.21 -39.77
N ARG A 31 0.28 -40.02 -38.54
CA ARG A 31 -0.71 -40.89 -37.79
C ARG A 31 -0.40 -41.35 -36.34
N LYS A 32 -1.41 -41.07 -35.48
CA LYS A 32 -2.13 -41.92 -34.49
C LYS A 32 -1.47 -42.35 -33.15
N ARG A 33 -2.13 -41.85 -32.08
CA ARG A 33 -2.78 -42.57 -30.95
C ARG A 33 -2.05 -43.73 -30.25
N GLY A 34 -1.89 -43.61 -28.92
CA GLY A 34 -1.81 -44.77 -28.01
C GLY A 34 -1.76 -44.39 -26.52
N ARG A 35 -2.66 -44.96 -25.71
CA ARG A 35 -2.56 -45.01 -24.22
C ARG A 35 -2.81 -46.45 -23.77
N PRO A 36 -1.85 -47.04 -23.04
CA PRO A 36 -2.10 -47.77 -21.79
C PRO A 36 -1.10 -47.30 -20.71
N GLY A 37 -1.06 -47.73 -19.45
CA GLY A 37 -1.87 -48.65 -18.64
C GLY A 37 -1.15 -48.89 -17.29
N ARG A 38 -1.88 -49.10 -16.19
CA ARG A 38 -1.38 -49.66 -14.89
C ARG A 38 -1.41 -51.22 -14.98
N PRO A 39 -0.96 -52.08 -14.02
CA PRO A 39 -0.42 -51.92 -12.65
C PRO A 39 0.80 -52.91 -12.40
N PRO A 40 1.06 -53.59 -11.25
CA PRO A 40 0.67 -53.46 -9.82
C PRO A 40 1.87 -53.48 -8.81
N SER A 41 1.58 -53.78 -7.53
CA SER A 41 2.48 -53.66 -6.36
C SER A 41 2.93 -54.99 -5.72
N THR A 42 4.01 -54.95 -4.93
CA THR A 42 4.28 -55.65 -3.64
C THR A 42 5.74 -55.31 -3.21
N ASN A 43 6.20 -55.35 -1.95
CA ASN A 43 5.78 -56.19 -0.82
C ASN A 43 5.98 -55.57 0.59
N LYS A 44 5.52 -56.30 1.61
CA LYS A 44 5.45 -55.95 3.06
C LYS A 44 6.43 -56.88 3.85
N LYS A 45 6.86 -56.71 5.12
CA LYS A 45 6.47 -55.90 6.32
C LYS A 45 7.72 -55.89 7.29
N PRO A 46 7.67 -56.08 8.65
CA PRO A 46 7.09 -55.23 9.72
C PRO A 46 7.99 -54.92 10.96
N ARG A 47 7.61 -53.87 11.72
CA ARG A 47 7.55 -53.72 13.22
C ARG A 47 8.57 -54.39 14.16
N LYS A 48 8.93 -53.64 15.23
CA LYS A 48 8.34 -53.83 16.58
C LYS A 48 8.59 -52.68 17.56
N SER A 49 7.56 -52.37 18.35
CA SER A 49 7.61 -51.75 19.67
C SER A 49 6.95 -52.71 20.68
N PRO A 50 7.22 -52.55 21.98
CA PRO A 50 6.20 -52.82 23.00
C PRO A 50 6.20 -51.74 24.11
N GLY A 51 5.21 -51.78 25.01
CA GLY A 51 5.15 -50.87 26.15
C GLY A 51 4.46 -51.47 27.38
N GLU A 52 4.49 -50.67 28.44
CA GLU A 52 3.60 -50.61 29.62
C GLU A 52 3.57 -51.74 30.70
N LYS A 53 3.90 -51.31 31.93
CA LYS A 53 3.31 -51.60 33.28
C LYS A 53 4.18 -52.31 34.33
N SER A 54 4.51 -51.59 35.43
CA SER A 54 4.03 -51.87 36.82
C SER A 54 4.69 -50.94 37.87
N ARG A 55 4.09 -50.89 39.08
CA ARG A 55 4.38 -50.02 40.24
C ARG A 55 5.57 -50.51 41.12
N ILE A 56 6.19 -49.60 41.91
CA ILE A 56 6.08 -49.47 43.39
C ILE A 56 7.01 -48.34 43.94
N GLU A 57 6.50 -47.58 44.93
CA GLU A 57 7.09 -46.74 46.03
C GLU A 57 8.58 -46.29 46.03
N ALA A 58 9.01 -45.16 46.65
CA ALA A 58 8.36 -44.03 47.36
C ALA A 58 9.33 -42.81 47.42
N GLY A 59 8.83 -41.58 47.70
CA GLY A 59 9.70 -40.39 47.87
C GLY A 59 8.97 -39.05 47.99
N ILE A 60 8.69 -38.61 49.22
CA ILE A 60 7.82 -37.46 49.58
C ILE A 60 8.48 -36.08 49.30
N ARG A 61 7.63 -35.08 48.98
CA ARG A 61 7.75 -33.58 49.03
C ARG A 61 7.66 -32.91 47.64
N GLY A 62 6.73 -31.99 47.34
CA GLY A 62 5.54 -31.50 48.06
C GLY A 62 5.08 -30.12 47.54
N ALA A 63 3.80 -29.98 47.14
CA ALA A 63 3.11 -28.75 46.70
C ALA A 63 3.71 -27.98 45.47
N GLY A 64 2.95 -27.20 44.69
CA GLY A 64 1.50 -27.02 44.61
C GLY A 64 1.08 -25.63 44.10
N ARG A 65 0.35 -25.57 42.97
CA ARG A 65 -0.36 -24.39 42.38
C ARG A 65 0.47 -23.18 41.94
N GLY A 66 -0.03 -22.47 40.92
CA GLY A 66 0.03 -20.99 40.92
C GLY A 66 0.30 -20.30 39.59
N ARG A 67 -0.71 -19.59 39.08
CA ARG A 67 -0.64 -18.65 37.95
C ARG A 67 0.32 -17.46 38.20
N ALA A 68 0.79 -16.89 37.09
CA ALA A 68 0.97 -15.45 36.80
C ALA A 68 1.66 -14.54 37.85
N ASN A 69 2.86 -14.04 37.50
CA ASN A 69 3.06 -12.64 37.12
C ASN A 69 4.52 -12.40 36.71
N GLY A 70 4.74 -11.81 35.54
CA GLY A 70 6.04 -11.21 35.20
C GLY A 70 6.09 -9.80 35.76
N HIS A 71 6.93 -9.55 36.77
CA HIS A 71 7.30 -8.18 37.15
C HIS A 71 8.49 -7.73 36.30
N PRO A 72 8.56 -6.44 35.91
CA PRO A 72 9.62 -5.95 35.06
C PRO A 72 10.95 -5.91 35.82
N GLN A 73 12.01 -6.39 35.15
CA GLN A 73 13.36 -6.35 35.69
C GLN A 73 13.89 -4.92 35.59
N GLN A 74 13.83 -4.20 36.71
CA GLN A 74 14.32 -2.82 36.83
C GLN A 74 15.84 -2.79 36.62
N ASN A 75 16.30 -2.10 35.57
CA ASN A 75 17.70 -2.07 35.17
C ASN A 75 18.08 -0.67 34.67
N GLY A 76 18.93 0.03 35.44
CA GLY A 76 19.75 1.15 34.99
C GLY A 76 19.09 2.52 34.87
N GLU A 77 19.75 3.53 35.44
CA GLU A 77 19.55 4.95 35.11
C GLU A 77 20.15 5.24 33.72
N GLY A 78 19.46 4.79 32.67
CA GLY A 78 19.72 5.20 31.29
C GLY A 78 18.76 6.33 30.88
N GLU A 79 19.12 7.07 29.83
CA GLU A 79 18.17 7.95 29.15
C GLU A 79 16.93 7.15 28.70
N PRO A 80 15.71 7.73 28.72
CA PRO A 80 14.50 7.02 28.33
C PRO A 80 14.60 6.58 26.86
N VAL A 81 14.54 5.26 26.64
CA VAL A 81 14.69 4.63 25.32
C VAL A 81 13.65 5.19 24.35
N THR A 82 14.08 5.88 23.30
CA THR A 82 13.15 6.58 22.41
C THR A 82 12.42 5.61 21.47
N LEU A 83 11.25 6.02 20.95
CA LEU A 83 10.52 5.26 19.93
C LEU A 83 11.41 4.89 18.73
N PHE A 84 12.34 5.78 18.33
CA PHE A 84 13.26 5.51 17.23
C PHE A 84 14.18 4.32 17.56
N GLU A 85 14.73 4.25 18.76
CA GLU A 85 15.58 3.14 19.19
C GLU A 85 14.82 1.82 19.26
N VAL A 86 13.60 1.84 19.83
CA VAL A 86 12.71 0.66 19.89
C VAL A 86 12.42 0.13 18.49
N VAL A 87 12.01 0.98 17.56
CA VAL A 87 11.69 0.61 16.16
C VAL A 87 12.95 0.19 15.40
N LYS A 88 14.10 0.85 15.59
CA LYS A 88 15.38 0.50 14.96
C LYS A 88 15.91 -0.86 15.40
N LEU A 89 15.81 -1.19 16.69
CA LEU A 89 16.20 -2.50 17.21
C LEU A 89 15.18 -3.57 16.79
N GLY A 90 13.89 -3.27 16.90
CA GLY A 90 12.79 -4.18 16.59
C GLY A 90 12.92 -5.51 17.35
N LYS A 91 13.12 -5.43 18.67
CA LYS A 91 13.15 -6.58 19.59
C LYS A 91 11.75 -7.00 20.03
N SER A 92 10.86 -6.01 20.20
CA SER A 92 9.44 -6.19 20.53
C SER A 92 8.61 -6.40 19.26
N ALA A 93 7.40 -6.97 19.42
CA ALA A 93 6.40 -6.96 18.35
C ALA A 93 5.92 -5.51 18.11
N MET A 94 5.76 -5.11 16.84
CA MET A 94 5.40 -3.72 16.50
C MET A 94 4.05 -3.31 17.11
N GLN A 95 3.13 -4.26 17.17
CA GLN A 95 1.83 -4.14 17.82
C GLN A 95 1.95 -3.64 19.28
N SER A 96 2.83 -4.25 20.09
CA SER A 96 3.01 -3.87 21.49
C SER A 96 3.53 -2.44 21.63
N VAL A 97 4.48 -2.01 20.78
CA VAL A 97 5.02 -0.64 20.79
C VAL A 97 3.94 0.39 20.47
N VAL A 98 3.03 0.05 19.55
CA VAL A 98 1.88 0.90 19.21
C VAL A 98 0.85 0.92 20.34
N ASP A 99 0.54 -0.22 20.96
CA ASP A 99 -0.42 -0.27 22.07
C ASP A 99 0.11 0.51 23.30
N ASP A 100 1.40 0.39 23.62
CA ASP A 100 2.07 1.19 24.67
C ASP A 100 1.98 2.71 24.37
N TRP A 101 2.20 3.12 23.12
CA TRP A 101 2.05 4.53 22.70
C TRP A 101 0.59 5.01 22.79
N ILE A 102 -0.39 4.17 22.44
CA ILE A 102 -1.81 4.47 22.55
C ILE A 102 -2.24 4.67 24.02
N GLU A 103 -1.72 3.86 24.95
CA GLU A 103 -1.99 4.06 26.38
C GLU A 103 -1.30 5.33 26.92
N SER A 104 -0.15 5.72 26.40
CA SER A 104 0.47 7.03 26.69
C SER A 104 -0.41 8.19 26.18
N TYR A 105 -0.90 8.10 24.94
CA TYR A 105 -1.76 9.11 24.33
C TYR A 105 -3.09 9.32 25.07
N LYS A 106 -3.66 8.25 25.65
CA LYS A 106 -4.84 8.33 26.52
C LYS A 106 -4.57 9.02 27.86
N GLN A 107 -3.33 9.04 28.33
CA GLN A 107 -2.92 9.67 29.59
C GLN A 107 -2.57 11.16 29.38
N ASP A 108 -1.69 11.45 28.42
CA ASP A 108 -1.34 12.82 28.01
C ASP A 108 -1.10 12.86 26.49
N ARG A 109 -2.01 13.52 25.77
CA ARG A 109 -1.97 13.65 24.30
C ARG A 109 -0.80 14.50 23.83
N ASP A 110 -0.41 15.53 24.57
CA ASP A 110 0.68 16.42 24.18
C ASP A 110 2.02 15.68 24.26
N ILE A 111 2.24 14.92 25.34
CA ILE A 111 3.49 14.18 25.56
C ILE A 111 3.62 13.06 24.53
N ALA A 112 2.58 12.27 24.31
CA ALA A 112 2.62 11.18 23.33
C ALA A 112 2.79 11.69 21.88
N LEU A 113 2.20 12.84 21.52
CA LEU A 113 2.47 13.48 20.23
C LEU A 113 3.88 14.06 20.14
N LEU A 114 4.44 14.61 21.21
CA LEU A 114 5.83 15.06 21.24
C LEU A 114 6.80 13.91 20.96
N ASP A 115 6.55 12.73 21.54
CA ASP A 115 7.32 11.51 21.25
C ASP A 115 7.19 11.08 19.79
N LEU A 116 5.98 11.16 19.22
CA LEU A 116 5.72 10.81 17.81
C LEU A 116 6.33 11.82 16.83
N ILE A 117 6.35 13.11 17.16
CA ILE A 117 7.05 14.17 16.40
C ILE A 117 8.55 13.89 16.42
N ASN A 118 9.12 13.69 17.61
CA ASN A 118 10.55 13.39 17.76
C ASN A 118 10.93 12.07 17.08
N PHE A 119 10.05 11.06 17.06
CA PHE A 119 10.24 9.84 16.29
C PHE A 119 10.46 10.11 14.79
N PHE A 120 9.64 10.95 14.14
CA PHE A 120 9.83 11.29 12.72
C PHE A 120 11.10 12.11 12.46
N ILE A 121 11.44 13.03 13.37
CA ILE A 121 12.69 13.83 13.31
C ILE A 121 13.93 12.92 13.44
N GLN A 122 13.96 12.03 14.44
CA GLN A 122 15.05 11.07 14.67
C GLN A 122 15.15 10.01 13.56
N CYS A 123 14.02 9.55 13.01
CA CYS A 123 14.01 8.67 11.83
C CYS A 123 14.66 9.32 10.60
N SER A 124 14.67 10.66 10.54
CA SER A 124 15.34 11.44 9.50
C SER A 124 16.84 11.63 9.76
N GLY A 125 17.39 11.10 10.86
CA GLY A 125 18.79 11.26 11.24
C GLY A 125 19.13 12.58 11.94
N CYS A 126 18.15 13.46 12.15
CA CYS A 126 18.33 14.67 12.95
C CYS A 126 18.59 14.28 14.42
N ARG A 127 19.59 14.90 15.04
CA ARG A 127 19.89 14.72 16.47
C ARG A 127 19.18 15.75 17.37
N GLY A 128 18.63 16.81 16.75
CA GLY A 128 17.81 17.79 17.42
C GLY A 128 16.57 17.18 18.06
N THR A 129 16.10 17.80 19.14
CA THR A 129 14.96 17.31 19.93
C THR A 129 13.94 18.41 20.14
N VAL A 130 12.73 18.19 19.65
CA VAL A 130 11.58 19.07 19.89
C VAL A 130 11.19 18.96 21.36
N ARG A 131 11.20 20.10 22.07
CA ARG A 131 10.80 20.18 23.49
C ARG A 131 9.31 20.54 23.61
N ILE A 132 8.68 20.20 24.74
CA ILE A 132 7.26 20.47 24.99
C ILE A 132 6.90 21.97 24.87
N GLU A 133 7.82 22.85 25.27
CA GLU A 133 7.69 24.30 25.10
C GLU A 133 7.62 24.72 23.62
N MET A 134 8.33 24.01 22.74
CA MET A 134 8.31 24.27 21.30
C MET A 134 6.98 23.80 20.71
N PHE A 135 6.55 22.57 21.05
CA PHE A 135 5.29 22.02 20.57
C PHE A 135 4.07 22.88 20.97
N ARG A 136 4.04 23.41 22.19
CA ARG A 136 2.93 24.25 22.68
C ARG A 136 2.92 25.69 22.16
N ASN A 137 4.07 26.25 21.76
CA ASN A 137 4.20 27.69 21.46
C ASN A 137 4.68 28.01 20.03
N MET A 138 5.10 27.02 19.24
CA MET A 138 5.67 27.24 17.90
C MET A 138 4.84 26.53 16.84
N GLN A 139 4.73 27.16 15.67
CA GLN A 139 4.12 26.52 14.49
C GLN A 139 5.09 25.48 13.90
N ASN A 140 4.55 24.44 13.24
CA ASN A 140 5.36 23.38 12.62
C ASN A 140 6.48 23.93 11.72
N ALA A 141 6.24 25.02 10.97
CA ALA A 141 7.26 25.68 10.14
C ALA A 141 8.46 26.20 10.95
N GLU A 142 8.25 26.74 12.16
CA GLU A 142 9.33 27.20 13.03
C GLU A 142 10.07 26.02 13.69
N ILE A 143 9.34 24.98 14.11
CA ILE A 143 9.93 23.75 14.65
C ILE A 143 10.84 23.10 13.61
N ILE A 144 10.36 22.93 12.37
CA ILE A 144 11.11 22.33 11.26
C ILE A 144 12.34 23.19 10.91
N ARG A 145 12.25 24.52 10.97
CA ARG A 145 13.41 25.40 10.79
C ARG A 145 14.47 25.16 11.86
N LYS A 146 14.10 25.09 13.14
CA LYS A 146 15.05 24.80 14.23
C LYS A 146 15.66 23.40 14.12
N MET A 147 14.87 22.38 13.79
CA MET A 147 15.39 21.02 13.55
C MET A 147 16.24 20.91 12.27
N THR A 148 16.14 21.88 11.34
CA THR A 148 17.04 22.03 10.19
C THR A 148 18.36 22.70 10.61
N GLU A 149 18.30 23.71 11.48
CA GLU A 149 19.49 24.36 12.07
C GLU A 149 20.28 23.41 12.99
N GLU A 150 19.60 22.44 13.62
CA GLU A 150 20.20 21.35 14.42
C GLU A 150 20.56 20.09 13.58
N PHE A 151 20.50 20.16 12.25
CA PHE A 151 20.85 19.02 11.38
C PHE A 151 22.36 18.98 11.09
N ASP A 152 22.97 17.82 11.31
CA ASP A 152 24.39 17.54 11.05
C ASP A 152 24.61 17.36 9.53
N GLU A 153 25.00 18.43 8.83
CA GLU A 153 25.18 18.42 7.36
C GLU A 153 26.40 17.58 6.91
N ASP A 154 27.41 17.40 7.77
CA ASP A 154 28.71 16.80 7.42
C ASP A 154 28.63 15.30 7.07
N SER A 155 27.61 14.61 7.58
CA SER A 155 27.40 13.16 7.36
C SER A 155 26.87 12.85 5.96
N GLY A 156 25.91 13.64 5.45
CA GLY A 156 25.12 13.34 4.24
C GLY A 156 24.21 12.10 4.32
N ASP A 157 24.58 11.10 5.13
CA ASP A 157 23.84 9.86 5.38
C ASP A 157 22.81 9.98 6.51
N TYR A 158 21.68 9.29 6.34
CA TYR A 158 20.57 9.22 7.28
C TYR A 158 19.94 7.80 7.28
N PRO A 159 19.10 7.44 8.27
CA PRO A 159 18.64 6.06 8.50
C PRO A 159 18.03 5.30 7.32
N LEU A 160 17.52 5.99 6.29
CA LEU A 160 16.96 5.36 5.09
C LEU A 160 17.99 5.12 3.97
N THR A 161 19.12 5.83 3.94
CA THR A 161 20.20 5.62 2.93
C THR A 161 21.30 4.71 3.43
N MET A 162 21.49 4.58 4.75
CA MET A 162 22.59 3.81 5.31
C MET A 162 22.56 2.33 4.88
N PRO A 163 23.69 1.77 4.41
CA PRO A 163 23.78 0.39 3.95
C PRO A 163 23.82 -0.60 5.12
N GLY A 164 23.26 -1.80 4.91
CA GLY A 164 23.39 -2.93 5.83
C GLY A 164 22.05 -3.55 6.24
N PRO A 165 22.08 -4.76 6.85
CA PRO A 165 20.87 -5.50 7.22
C PRO A 165 20.04 -4.78 8.30
N GLN A 166 20.69 -4.10 9.24
CA GLN A 166 20.02 -3.34 10.31
C GLN A 166 19.14 -2.21 9.74
N TRP A 167 19.68 -1.43 8.79
CA TRP A 167 18.96 -0.29 8.20
C TRP A 167 17.86 -0.73 7.23
N LYS A 168 18.06 -1.84 6.51
CA LYS A 168 16.97 -2.51 5.77
C LYS A 168 15.84 -2.98 6.70
N LYS A 169 16.16 -3.55 7.86
CA LYS A 169 15.17 -3.91 8.89
C LYS A 169 14.47 -2.65 9.43
N PHE A 170 15.22 -1.61 9.79
CA PHE A 170 14.66 -0.33 10.24
C PHE A 170 13.66 0.25 9.23
N ARG A 171 13.99 0.31 7.93
CA ARG A 171 13.06 0.79 6.89
C ARG A 171 11.75 -0.02 6.86
N SER A 172 11.83 -1.34 7.04
CA SER A 172 10.64 -2.20 7.16
C SER A 172 9.83 -1.88 8.41
N ASN A 173 10.50 -1.84 9.57
CA ASN A 173 9.90 -1.55 10.87
C ASN A 173 9.23 -0.17 10.90
N PHE A 174 9.86 0.85 10.30
CA PHE A 174 9.30 2.20 10.17
C PHE A 174 8.00 2.21 9.36
N CYS A 175 7.97 1.51 8.23
CA CYS A 175 6.75 1.37 7.42
C CYS A 175 5.65 0.59 8.16
N GLU A 176 6.04 -0.46 8.91
CA GLU A 176 5.11 -1.29 9.68
C GLU A 176 4.52 -0.52 10.86
N PHE A 177 5.33 0.22 11.63
CA PHE A 177 4.90 1.04 12.75
C PHE A 177 3.75 1.98 12.36
N ILE A 178 3.92 2.74 11.27
CA ILE A 178 2.90 3.67 10.78
C ILE A 178 1.63 2.92 10.37
N GLY A 179 1.76 1.79 9.66
CA GLY A 179 0.61 0.99 9.24
C GLY A 179 -0.15 0.31 10.39
N VAL A 180 0.54 -0.04 11.48
CA VAL A 180 -0.06 -0.63 12.68
C VAL A 180 -0.69 0.45 13.56
N LEU A 181 -0.01 1.59 13.76
CA LEU A 181 -0.51 2.75 14.52
C LEU A 181 -1.90 3.18 14.04
N ILE A 182 -2.03 3.47 12.74
CA ILE A 182 -3.27 3.92 12.15
C ILE A 182 -4.37 2.85 12.20
N ARG A 183 -4.00 1.57 12.03
CA ARG A 183 -4.93 0.45 12.17
C ARG A 183 -5.50 0.30 13.58
N GLN A 184 -4.68 0.52 14.61
CA GLN A 184 -5.13 0.46 16.00
C GLN A 184 -5.98 1.67 16.39
N CYS A 185 -5.68 2.85 15.84
CA CYS A 185 -6.46 4.07 16.07
C CYS A 185 -7.79 4.14 15.28
N GLN A 186 -8.01 3.26 14.29
CA GLN A 186 -9.06 3.40 13.24
C GLN A 186 -10.52 3.49 13.72
N TYR A 187 -10.80 3.17 14.99
CA TYR A 187 -12.15 3.13 15.56
C TYR A 187 -12.42 4.24 16.60
N SER A 188 -11.44 5.10 16.90
CA SER A 188 -11.62 6.19 17.88
C SER A 188 -10.60 7.31 17.70
N ILE A 189 -9.33 7.09 18.07
CA ILE A 189 -8.29 8.14 18.12
C ILE A 189 -8.08 8.83 16.77
N ILE A 190 -8.29 8.14 15.65
CA ILE A 190 -8.13 8.73 14.32
C ILE A 190 -9.12 9.88 14.04
N TYR A 191 -10.25 9.93 14.75
CA TYR A 191 -11.32 10.93 14.58
C TYR A 191 -11.33 12.00 15.70
N ASP A 192 -10.25 12.14 16.46
CA ASP A 192 -10.21 13.03 17.63
C ASP A 192 -9.86 14.50 17.34
N GLU A 193 -9.83 14.88 16.06
CA GLU A 193 -9.49 16.21 15.54
C GLU A 193 -8.11 16.73 15.99
N TYR A 194 -7.21 15.85 16.45
CA TYR A 194 -5.93 16.28 17.04
C TYR A 194 -4.72 15.44 16.60
N MET A 195 -4.80 14.11 16.71
CA MET A 195 -3.68 13.21 16.41
C MET A 195 -3.26 13.28 14.94
N MET A 196 -4.23 13.10 14.04
CA MET A 196 -3.99 13.04 12.60
C MET A 196 -3.59 14.39 12.02
N ASP A 197 -4.22 15.48 12.44
CA ASP A 197 -3.90 16.83 11.99
C ASP A 197 -2.48 17.23 12.36
N THR A 198 -2.04 16.92 13.58
CA THR A 198 -0.67 17.16 14.03
C THR A 198 0.34 16.39 13.18
N VAL A 199 0.09 15.09 12.94
CA VAL A 199 0.97 14.23 12.13
C VAL A 199 1.00 14.65 10.66
N ILE A 200 -0.15 14.89 10.03
CA ILE A 200 -0.23 15.29 8.63
C ILE A 200 0.42 16.67 8.43
N SER A 201 0.20 17.62 9.33
CA SER A 201 0.80 18.96 9.28
C SER A 201 2.34 18.90 9.40
N LEU A 202 2.87 18.11 10.35
CA LEU A 202 4.30 17.88 10.49
C LEU A 202 4.91 17.24 9.23
N LEU A 203 4.33 16.13 8.76
CA LEU A 203 4.84 15.39 7.60
C LEU A 203 4.78 16.24 6.32
N THR A 204 3.75 17.07 6.17
CA THR A 204 3.63 18.00 5.05
C THR A 204 4.77 19.01 5.07
N GLY A 205 5.00 19.70 6.20
CA GLY A 205 6.10 20.65 6.33
C GLY A 205 7.48 20.01 6.12
N LEU A 206 7.72 18.83 6.70
CA LEU A 206 8.98 18.10 6.51
C LEU A 206 9.19 17.69 5.04
N SER A 207 8.11 17.40 4.31
CA SER A 207 8.17 17.01 2.89
C SER A 207 8.56 18.16 1.95
N ASP A 208 8.46 19.41 2.41
CA ASP A 208 8.84 20.61 1.63
C ASP A 208 10.18 21.22 2.07
N SER A 209 10.82 20.68 3.12
CA SER A 209 12.16 21.10 3.57
C SER A 209 13.21 20.97 2.47
N GLN A 210 14.24 21.82 2.48
CA GLN A 210 15.39 21.68 1.57
C GLN A 210 16.35 20.54 1.99
N VAL A 211 16.27 20.06 3.23
CA VAL A 211 17.04 18.89 3.71
C VAL A 211 16.50 17.61 3.07
N ARG A 212 17.34 16.90 2.31
CA ARG A 212 16.97 15.62 1.65
C ARG A 212 16.45 14.59 2.66
N ALA A 213 17.10 14.50 3.82
CA ALA A 213 16.78 13.51 4.85
C ALA A 213 15.36 13.66 5.39
N PHE A 214 14.93 14.90 5.70
CA PHE A 214 13.55 15.19 6.07
C PHE A 214 12.59 14.85 4.93
N ARG A 215 12.81 15.36 3.70
CA ARG A 215 11.89 15.08 2.58
C ARG A 215 11.69 13.60 2.31
N HIS A 216 12.78 12.84 2.27
CA HIS A 216 12.72 11.41 1.95
C HIS A 216 11.97 10.65 3.05
N THR A 217 12.29 10.92 4.31
CA THR A 217 11.69 10.23 5.46
C THR A 217 10.22 10.58 5.64
N SER A 218 9.86 11.87 5.55
CA SER A 218 8.47 12.31 5.67
C SER A 218 7.61 11.90 4.48
N THR A 219 8.17 11.86 3.26
CA THR A 219 7.43 11.33 2.10
C THR A 219 7.16 9.85 2.28
N LEU A 220 8.15 9.04 2.68
CA LEU A 220 7.94 7.62 2.95
C LEU A 220 6.88 7.41 4.04
N ALA A 221 6.95 8.19 5.12
CA ALA A 221 5.96 8.15 6.20
C ALA A 221 4.55 8.49 5.69
N ALA A 222 4.41 9.59 4.95
CA ALA A 222 3.14 10.07 4.42
C ALA A 222 2.51 9.09 3.40
N MET A 223 3.32 8.44 2.55
CA MET A 223 2.76 7.45 1.64
C MET A 223 2.29 6.19 2.38
N LYS A 224 2.98 5.77 3.46
CA LYS A 224 2.54 4.65 4.31
C LYS A 224 1.32 5.00 5.17
N LEU A 225 1.25 6.23 5.65
CA LEU A 225 0.08 6.82 6.32
C LEU A 225 -1.14 6.79 5.38
N MET A 226 -0.98 7.29 4.15
CA MET A 226 -2.02 7.20 3.11
C MET A 226 -2.45 5.75 2.84
N THR A 227 -1.50 4.83 2.63
CA THR A 227 -1.82 3.40 2.45
C THR A 227 -2.61 2.83 3.62
N ALA A 228 -2.35 3.26 4.87
CA ALA A 228 -3.14 2.85 6.02
C ALA A 228 -4.56 3.48 6.01
N LEU A 229 -4.70 4.77 5.70
CA LEU A 229 -6.00 5.43 5.56
C LEU A 229 -6.88 4.80 4.46
N VAL A 230 -6.28 4.39 3.34
CA VAL A 230 -6.99 3.66 2.27
C VAL A 230 -7.57 2.33 2.77
N ASN A 231 -6.90 1.64 3.71
CA ASN A 231 -7.48 0.45 4.36
C ASN A 231 -8.64 0.81 5.28
N VAL A 232 -8.56 1.92 6.02
CA VAL A 232 -9.65 2.38 6.90
C VAL A 232 -10.88 2.75 6.07
N ALA A 233 -10.71 3.53 4.99
CA ALA A 233 -11.78 3.87 4.06
C ALA A 233 -12.44 2.63 3.42
N LEU A 234 -11.63 1.64 3.00
CA LEU A 234 -12.16 0.37 2.49
C LEU A 234 -12.97 -0.39 3.55
N ASN A 235 -12.49 -0.45 4.80
CA ASN A 235 -13.23 -1.07 5.91
C ASN A 235 -14.55 -0.33 6.20
N LEU A 236 -14.53 1.01 6.22
CA LEU A 236 -15.73 1.84 6.40
C LEU A 236 -16.76 1.58 5.29
N SER A 237 -16.35 1.59 4.02
CA SER A 237 -17.20 1.26 2.88
C SER A 237 -17.85 -0.13 3.00
N ILE A 238 -17.08 -1.15 3.39
CA ILE A 238 -17.62 -2.49 3.68
C ILE A 238 -18.63 -2.45 4.85
N HIS A 239 -18.39 -1.65 5.89
CA HIS A 239 -19.33 -1.48 7.00
C HIS A 239 -20.60 -0.69 6.60
N GLN A 240 -20.50 0.29 5.72
CA GLN A 240 -21.64 1.01 5.14
C GLN A 240 -22.53 0.04 4.36
N ASP A 241 -21.98 -0.76 3.44
CA ASP A 241 -22.73 -1.75 2.66
C ASP A 241 -23.43 -2.81 3.53
N ASN A 242 -22.75 -3.29 4.56
CA ASN A 242 -23.34 -4.22 5.53
C ASN A 242 -24.48 -3.56 6.32
N THR A 243 -24.33 -2.29 6.70
CA THR A 243 -25.37 -1.54 7.44
C THR A 243 -26.56 -1.21 6.54
N GLN A 244 -26.33 -0.86 5.28
CA GLN A 244 -27.36 -0.61 4.27
C GLN A 244 -28.20 -1.87 4.00
N ARG A 245 -27.56 -3.03 3.80
CA ARG A 245 -28.27 -4.32 3.64
C ARG A 245 -29.08 -4.69 4.88
N GLN A 246 -28.59 -4.42 6.09
CA GLN A 246 -29.35 -4.63 7.32
C GLN A 246 -30.56 -3.70 7.43
N TYR A 247 -30.40 -2.42 7.07
CA TYR A 247 -31.48 -1.44 7.05
C TYR A 247 -32.58 -1.84 6.07
N GLU A 248 -32.23 -2.24 4.84
CA GLU A 248 -33.19 -2.70 3.85
C GLU A 248 -33.91 -3.99 4.27
N ALA A 249 -33.18 -4.97 4.83
CA ALA A 249 -33.77 -6.20 5.34
C ALA A 249 -34.78 -5.96 6.48
N GLU A 250 -34.50 -5.02 7.38
CA GLU A 250 -35.44 -4.63 8.45
C GLU A 250 -36.63 -3.82 7.89
N ARG A 251 -36.38 -2.90 6.94
CA ARG A 251 -37.39 -2.05 6.30
C ARG A 251 -38.40 -2.88 5.52
N ASN A 252 -37.93 -3.89 4.80
CA ASN A 252 -38.74 -4.73 3.93
C ASN A 252 -39.57 -5.78 4.69
N LYS A 253 -39.44 -5.88 6.02
CA LYS A 253 -40.36 -6.69 6.84
C LYS A 253 -41.79 -6.14 6.80
N MET A 254 -42.74 -7.06 6.95
CA MET A 254 -44.16 -6.72 7.16
C MET A 254 -44.32 -5.75 8.34
N ILE A 255 -45.25 -4.80 8.22
CA ILE A 255 -45.39 -3.66 9.15
C ILE A 255 -45.50 -4.10 10.62
N GLY A 256 -46.26 -5.15 10.93
CA GLY A 256 -46.38 -5.70 12.30
C GLY A 256 -45.17 -6.51 12.83
N LYS A 257 -44.12 -6.69 12.03
CA LYS A 257 -42.86 -7.38 12.41
C LYS A 257 -41.62 -6.49 12.25
N ARG A 258 -41.79 -5.22 11.87
CA ARG A 258 -40.74 -4.23 11.66
C ARG A 258 -40.39 -3.56 12.99
N ALA A 259 -39.12 -3.59 13.38
CA ALA A 259 -38.65 -2.85 14.54
C ALA A 259 -38.25 -1.42 14.12
N ASN A 260 -39.12 -0.44 14.36
CA ASN A 260 -38.88 0.96 13.97
C ASN A 260 -37.66 1.57 14.70
N GLU A 261 -37.49 1.29 15.99
CA GLU A 261 -36.30 1.69 16.77
C GLU A 261 -35.00 1.13 16.16
N ARG A 262 -35.03 -0.12 15.67
CA ARG A 262 -33.87 -0.71 14.99
C ARG A 262 -33.57 -0.03 13.65
N LEU A 263 -34.58 0.44 12.92
CA LEU A 263 -34.39 1.20 11.69
C LEU A 263 -33.75 2.56 11.97
N GLU A 264 -34.16 3.24 13.05
CA GLU A 264 -33.60 4.51 13.48
C GLU A 264 -32.13 4.36 13.91
N LEU A 265 -31.80 3.35 14.72
CA LEU A 265 -30.41 3.01 15.07
C LEU A 265 -29.54 2.68 13.85
N LEU A 266 -30.08 1.96 12.86
CA LEU A 266 -29.37 1.66 11.60
C LEU A 266 -29.17 2.90 10.73
N LEU A 267 -30.13 3.84 10.70
CA LEU A 267 -29.98 5.12 10.01
C LEU A 267 -28.93 6.01 10.69
N GLN A 268 -28.96 6.12 12.01
CA GLN A 268 -27.97 6.89 12.77
C GLN A 268 -26.56 6.32 12.57
N LYS A 269 -26.40 4.99 12.69
CA LYS A 269 -25.12 4.33 12.42
C LYS A 269 -24.62 4.53 10.99
N ARG A 270 -25.52 4.54 10.00
CA ARG A 270 -25.14 4.81 8.60
C ARG A 270 -24.70 6.26 8.41
N LYS A 271 -25.28 7.22 9.14
CA LYS A 271 -24.85 8.63 9.15
C LYS A 271 -23.45 8.77 9.77
N GLU A 272 -23.23 8.19 10.94
CA GLU A 272 -21.92 8.14 11.61
C GLU A 272 -20.83 7.51 10.71
N LEU A 273 -21.14 6.39 10.05
CA LEU A 273 -20.22 5.76 9.09
C LEU A 273 -19.95 6.60 7.83
N GLN A 274 -20.83 7.53 7.46
CA GLN A 274 -20.59 8.48 6.38
C GLN A 274 -19.71 9.64 6.85
N GLU A 275 -20.01 10.21 8.02
CA GLU A 275 -19.21 11.28 8.63
C GLU A 275 -17.75 10.82 8.84
N ASN A 276 -17.55 9.59 9.32
CA ASN A 276 -16.23 8.98 9.44
C ASN A 276 -15.55 8.73 8.07
N GLN A 277 -16.31 8.43 7.01
CA GLN A 277 -15.75 8.24 5.66
C GLN A 277 -15.29 9.57 5.07
N ASP A 278 -16.12 10.61 5.17
CA ASP A 278 -15.81 11.96 4.71
C ASP A 278 -14.53 12.49 5.39
N GLU A 279 -14.36 12.21 6.68
CA GLU A 279 -13.19 12.64 7.44
C GLU A 279 -11.89 11.90 7.05
N ILE A 280 -11.95 10.58 6.84
CA ILE A 280 -10.80 9.84 6.28
C ILE A 280 -10.47 10.34 4.86
N GLU A 281 -11.48 10.68 4.05
CA GLU A 281 -11.27 11.27 2.73
C GLU A 281 -10.66 12.68 2.80
N ASN A 282 -10.97 13.49 3.81
CA ASN A 282 -10.31 14.77 4.06
C ASN A 282 -8.81 14.56 4.37
N MET A 283 -8.48 13.65 5.28
CA MET A 283 -7.08 13.31 5.63
C MET A 283 -6.30 12.79 4.42
N MET A 284 -6.89 11.89 3.62
CA MET A 284 -6.30 11.40 2.37
C MET A 284 -6.08 12.55 1.37
N ASN A 285 -7.08 13.43 1.18
CA ASN A 285 -6.97 14.59 0.30
C ASN A 285 -5.84 15.54 0.73
N SER A 286 -5.67 15.77 2.04
CA SER A 286 -4.60 16.60 2.59
C SER A 286 -3.22 16.01 2.31
N ILE A 287 -3.01 14.70 2.51
CA ILE A 287 -1.74 14.03 2.17
C ILE A 287 -1.51 14.05 0.64
N PHE A 288 -2.55 13.82 -0.16
CA PHE A 288 -2.41 13.79 -1.61
C PHE A 288 -2.02 15.16 -2.18
N LYS A 289 -2.75 16.22 -1.80
CA LYS A 289 -2.55 17.59 -2.27
C LYS A 289 -1.35 18.27 -1.63
N GLY A 290 -1.06 18.02 -0.36
CA GLY A 290 0.08 18.61 0.36
C GLY A 290 1.41 17.93 0.03
N ILE A 291 1.42 16.61 -0.18
CA ILE A 291 2.66 15.82 -0.28
C ILE A 291 2.78 15.14 -1.64
N PHE A 292 1.86 14.25 -2.01
CA PHE A 292 2.03 13.40 -3.20
C PHE A 292 2.25 14.22 -4.49
N VAL A 293 1.39 15.22 -4.78
CA VAL A 293 1.49 16.03 -6.02
C VAL A 293 2.73 16.92 -6.10
N HIS A 294 3.46 17.07 -5.00
CA HIS A 294 4.75 17.76 -4.94
C HIS A 294 5.91 16.75 -5.04
N ARG A 295 5.82 15.61 -4.36
CA ARG A 295 6.93 14.64 -4.20
C ARG A 295 7.04 13.57 -5.28
N TYR A 296 5.95 13.24 -6.01
CA TYR A 296 6.04 12.32 -7.17
C TYR A 296 6.98 12.82 -8.29
N ARG A 297 7.31 14.12 -8.25
CA ARG A 297 8.19 14.86 -9.16
C ARG A 297 9.38 15.53 -8.45
N ASP A 298 9.78 15.02 -7.28
CA ASP A 298 10.98 15.48 -6.55
C ASP A 298 12.24 15.34 -7.43
N ALA A 299 13.28 16.15 -7.17
CA ALA A 299 14.57 15.99 -7.83
C ALA A 299 15.22 14.61 -7.55
N ILE A 300 15.01 14.07 -6.34
CA ILE A 300 15.54 12.78 -5.90
C ILE A 300 14.67 11.63 -6.45
N ALA A 301 15.28 10.74 -7.22
CA ALA A 301 14.58 9.65 -7.91
C ALA A 301 13.96 8.61 -6.96
N GLU A 302 14.64 8.27 -5.88
CA GLU A 302 14.13 7.39 -4.83
C GLU A 302 12.81 7.89 -4.20
N ILE A 303 12.68 9.21 -4.01
CA ILE A 303 11.44 9.84 -3.51
C ILE A 303 10.30 9.68 -4.54
N ARG A 304 10.58 9.93 -5.83
CA ARG A 304 9.60 9.71 -6.91
C ARG A 304 9.17 8.24 -6.99
N ALA A 305 10.13 7.32 -6.87
CA ALA A 305 9.88 5.88 -6.88
C ALA A 305 8.96 5.43 -5.73
N ILE A 306 9.14 5.99 -4.53
CA ILE A 306 8.26 5.74 -3.36
C ILE A 306 6.82 6.20 -3.64
N CYS A 307 6.62 7.42 -4.15
CA CYS A 307 5.29 7.91 -4.49
C CYS A 307 4.60 7.02 -5.55
N ILE A 308 5.31 6.65 -6.61
CA ILE A 308 4.77 5.81 -7.70
C ILE A 308 4.46 4.38 -7.26
N GLU A 309 5.25 3.81 -6.35
CA GLU A 309 4.96 2.50 -5.76
C GLU A 309 3.63 2.53 -4.99
N GLU A 310 3.45 3.52 -4.11
CA GLU A 310 2.31 3.56 -3.20
C GLU A 310 1.01 3.98 -3.89
N ILE A 311 1.02 4.89 -4.88
CA ILE A 311 -0.20 5.16 -5.67
C ILE A 311 -0.67 3.92 -6.46
N GLY A 312 0.27 3.07 -6.90
CA GLY A 312 -0.05 1.76 -7.49
C GLY A 312 -0.71 0.81 -6.48
N VAL A 313 -0.26 0.85 -5.22
CA VAL A 313 -0.88 0.11 -4.12
C VAL A 313 -2.31 0.61 -3.87
N TRP A 314 -2.55 1.92 -3.78
CA TRP A 314 -3.90 2.46 -3.52
C TRP A 314 -4.89 2.09 -4.65
N MET A 315 -4.48 2.25 -5.91
CA MET A 315 -5.28 1.86 -7.08
C MET A 315 -5.65 0.36 -7.08
N LYS A 316 -4.76 -0.50 -6.58
CA LYS A 316 -5.01 -1.94 -6.49
C LYS A 316 -5.90 -2.31 -5.31
N MET A 317 -5.70 -1.64 -4.16
CA MET A 317 -6.38 -1.97 -2.91
C MET A 317 -7.82 -1.44 -2.87
N TYR A 318 -8.06 -0.24 -3.38
CA TYR A 318 -9.40 0.36 -3.38
C TYR A 318 -9.69 0.99 -4.74
N SER A 319 -9.87 0.12 -5.74
CA SER A 319 -9.98 0.48 -7.16
C SER A 319 -11.24 1.29 -7.51
N ASP A 320 -12.27 1.29 -6.67
CA ASP A 320 -13.48 2.10 -6.91
C ASP A 320 -13.26 3.59 -6.59
N ALA A 321 -12.45 3.91 -5.58
CA ALA A 321 -12.04 5.27 -5.28
C ALA A 321 -10.81 5.73 -6.10
N PHE A 322 -9.80 4.86 -6.24
CA PHE A 322 -8.48 5.26 -6.76
C PHE A 322 -8.19 4.90 -8.22
N LEU A 323 -8.81 3.86 -8.80
CA LEU A 323 -8.50 3.47 -10.18
C LEU A 323 -9.33 4.29 -11.20
N ASN A 324 -8.88 5.51 -11.45
CA ASN A 324 -9.44 6.41 -12.45
C ASN A 324 -8.36 7.34 -13.03
N ASP A 325 -8.68 8.04 -14.12
CA ASP A 325 -7.75 8.89 -14.87
C ASP A 325 -7.10 10.00 -14.02
N SER A 326 -7.77 10.49 -12.97
CA SER A 326 -7.22 11.52 -12.09
C SER A 326 -5.99 11.05 -11.34
N TYR A 327 -5.89 9.75 -11.04
CA TYR A 327 -4.74 9.11 -10.38
C TYR A 327 -3.81 8.41 -11.40
N LEU A 328 -4.36 7.69 -12.38
CA LEU A 328 -3.57 6.98 -13.40
C LEU A 328 -2.63 7.90 -14.20
N LYS A 329 -3.02 9.17 -14.43
CA LYS A 329 -2.17 10.15 -15.15
C LYS A 329 -0.77 10.31 -14.53
N TYR A 330 -0.64 10.19 -13.21
CA TYR A 330 0.66 10.33 -12.53
C TYR A 330 1.60 9.17 -12.88
N VAL A 331 1.09 7.94 -12.92
CA VAL A 331 1.88 6.77 -13.38
C VAL A 331 2.22 6.90 -14.86
N GLY A 332 1.26 7.31 -15.69
CA GLY A 332 1.44 7.48 -17.14
C GLY A 332 2.47 8.54 -17.51
N TRP A 333 2.47 9.69 -16.83
CA TRP A 333 3.52 10.70 -16.98
C TRP A 333 4.89 10.14 -16.57
N THR A 334 4.98 9.48 -15.41
CA THR A 334 6.26 9.00 -14.86
C THR A 334 6.83 7.76 -15.59
N LEU A 335 6.11 7.12 -16.52
CA LEU A 335 6.71 6.20 -17.51
C LEU A 335 7.84 6.86 -18.35
N HIS A 336 7.89 8.19 -18.39
CA HIS A 336 8.89 9.00 -19.10
C HIS A 336 10.05 9.46 -18.18
N ASP A 337 10.15 8.96 -16.95
CA ASP A 337 11.23 9.34 -16.03
C ASP A 337 12.62 9.00 -16.60
N ARG A 338 13.61 9.85 -16.31
CA ARG A 338 15.00 9.68 -16.75
C ARG A 338 15.70 8.50 -16.06
N GLN A 339 15.29 8.16 -14.84
CA GLN A 339 15.88 7.11 -14.00
C GLN A 339 15.03 5.83 -14.04
N GLY A 340 15.65 4.70 -14.38
CA GLY A 340 14.90 3.45 -14.58
C GLY A 340 14.35 2.84 -13.30
N GLU A 341 14.92 3.14 -12.12
CA GLU A 341 14.31 2.74 -10.85
C GLU A 341 12.86 3.26 -10.72
N VAL A 342 12.58 4.47 -11.21
CA VAL A 342 11.25 5.08 -11.18
C VAL A 342 10.35 4.47 -12.26
N ARG A 343 10.88 4.30 -13.48
CA ARG A 343 10.18 3.61 -14.59
C ARG A 343 9.79 2.18 -14.21
N LEU A 344 10.65 1.47 -13.48
CA LEU A 344 10.44 0.12 -12.96
C LEU A 344 9.26 0.07 -11.98
N LYS A 345 9.12 1.08 -11.10
CA LYS A 345 7.97 1.19 -10.20
C LYS A 345 6.68 1.47 -10.98
N CYS A 346 6.69 2.32 -12.01
CA CYS A 346 5.52 2.52 -12.89
C CYS A 346 5.06 1.19 -13.50
N LEU A 347 5.99 0.41 -14.08
CA LEU A 347 5.67 -0.87 -14.70
C LEU A 347 5.10 -1.87 -13.69
N LYS A 348 5.73 -2.02 -12.52
CA LYS A 348 5.26 -2.95 -11.46
C LYS A 348 3.91 -2.54 -10.88
N ALA A 349 3.66 -1.24 -10.69
CA ALA A 349 2.35 -0.71 -10.33
C ALA A 349 1.29 -1.14 -11.36
N LEU A 350 1.52 -0.87 -12.64
CA LEU A 350 0.60 -1.25 -13.73
C LEU A 350 0.39 -2.77 -13.79
N GLN A 351 1.44 -3.58 -13.79
CA GLN A 351 1.33 -5.06 -13.79
C GLN A 351 0.41 -5.56 -12.68
N SER A 352 0.48 -4.95 -11.49
CA SER A 352 -0.34 -5.34 -10.35
C SER A 352 -1.85 -5.08 -10.58
N LEU A 353 -2.19 -4.13 -11.44
CA LEU A 353 -3.55 -3.80 -11.89
C LEU A 353 -3.98 -4.71 -13.05
N TYR A 354 -3.16 -4.85 -14.11
CA TYR A 354 -3.44 -5.74 -15.25
C TYR A 354 -3.41 -7.25 -14.89
N THR A 355 -2.99 -7.60 -13.68
CA THR A 355 -3.15 -8.98 -13.16
C THR A 355 -4.60 -9.26 -12.73
N ASN A 356 -5.37 -8.24 -12.31
CA ASN A 356 -6.79 -8.40 -11.99
C ASN A 356 -7.66 -8.10 -13.21
N ARG A 357 -8.39 -9.12 -13.69
CA ARG A 357 -9.21 -9.02 -14.90
C ARG A 357 -10.40 -8.09 -14.79
N GLU A 358 -10.92 -7.88 -13.57
CA GLU A 358 -12.08 -7.03 -13.31
C GLU A 358 -11.73 -5.54 -13.47
N LEU A 359 -10.45 -5.19 -13.40
CA LEU A 359 -9.97 -3.81 -13.50
C LEU A 359 -9.73 -3.33 -14.93
N PHE A 360 -9.69 -4.23 -15.92
CA PHE A 360 -9.36 -3.88 -17.31
C PHE A 360 -10.25 -2.80 -17.95
N PRO A 361 -11.58 -2.76 -17.75
CA PRO A 361 -12.41 -1.70 -18.33
C PRO A 361 -11.99 -0.29 -17.86
N LYS A 362 -11.53 -0.17 -16.60
CA LYS A 362 -10.99 1.10 -16.05
C LYS A 362 -9.59 1.44 -16.59
N LEU A 363 -8.89 0.50 -17.22
CA LEU A 363 -7.54 0.66 -17.77
C LEU A 363 -7.51 0.88 -19.30
N GLU A 364 -8.63 0.74 -20.01
CA GLU A 364 -8.66 0.78 -21.47
C GLU A 364 -8.17 2.13 -22.03
N LEU A 365 -8.74 3.25 -21.55
CA LEU A 365 -8.35 4.60 -21.98
C LEU A 365 -6.87 4.89 -21.70
N PHE A 366 -6.37 4.48 -20.53
CA PHE A 366 -4.96 4.57 -20.17
C PHE A 366 -4.08 3.75 -21.13
N THR A 367 -4.49 2.51 -21.43
CA THR A 367 -3.77 1.62 -22.35
C THR A 367 -3.67 2.24 -23.73
N ASN A 368 -4.80 2.71 -24.28
CA ASN A 368 -4.86 3.33 -25.61
C ASN A 368 -3.98 4.61 -25.70
N ARG A 369 -3.87 5.37 -24.61
CA ARG A 369 -3.06 6.58 -24.53
C ARG A 369 -1.54 6.31 -24.37
N PHE A 370 -1.15 5.28 -23.63
CA PHE A 370 0.25 5.03 -23.26
C PHE A 370 0.88 3.78 -23.90
N LYS A 371 0.15 3.03 -24.72
CA LYS A 371 0.63 1.80 -25.39
C LYS A 371 1.98 1.98 -26.08
N ASP A 372 2.18 3.06 -26.85
CA ASP A 372 3.39 3.25 -27.66
C ASP A 372 4.60 3.48 -26.75
N ARG A 373 4.40 4.19 -25.63
CA ARG A 373 5.43 4.33 -24.60
C ARG A 373 5.73 2.98 -23.94
N ILE A 374 4.71 2.23 -23.52
CA ILE A 374 4.89 0.91 -22.87
C ILE A 374 5.63 -0.07 -23.81
N VAL A 375 5.28 -0.10 -25.09
CA VAL A 375 5.97 -0.93 -26.09
C VAL A 375 7.41 -0.44 -26.30
N SER A 376 7.66 0.87 -26.39
CA SER A 376 9.04 1.40 -26.48
C SER A 376 9.93 0.99 -25.31
N MET A 377 9.34 0.81 -24.11
CA MET A 377 10.06 0.38 -22.92
C MET A 377 10.48 -1.09 -22.95
N THR A 378 9.99 -1.91 -23.89
CA THR A 378 10.55 -3.27 -24.11
C THR A 378 12.00 -3.24 -24.63
N LEU A 379 12.44 -2.09 -25.13
CA LEU A 379 13.82 -1.78 -25.52
C LEU A 379 14.41 -0.65 -24.65
N ASP A 380 14.00 -0.57 -23.39
CA ASP A 380 14.56 0.41 -22.45
C ASP A 380 16.06 0.16 -22.21
N LYS A 381 16.83 1.24 -22.04
CA LYS A 381 18.29 1.21 -21.80
C LYS A 381 18.70 0.41 -20.56
N GLU A 382 17.79 0.22 -19.61
CA GLU A 382 18.01 -0.54 -18.39
C GLU A 382 17.28 -1.89 -18.48
N TYR A 383 18.04 -3.00 -18.52
CA TYR A 383 17.49 -4.34 -18.77
C TYR A 383 16.35 -4.75 -17.82
N ASP A 384 16.43 -4.38 -16.54
CA ASP A 384 15.37 -4.66 -15.57
C ASP A 384 14.04 -3.97 -15.93
N VAL A 385 14.10 -2.77 -16.50
CA VAL A 385 12.93 -2.03 -17.01
C VAL A 385 12.38 -2.72 -18.26
N ALA A 386 13.27 -3.14 -19.18
CA ALA A 386 12.88 -3.84 -20.40
C ALA A 386 12.17 -5.18 -20.12
N VAL A 387 12.69 -5.98 -19.19
CA VAL A 387 12.07 -7.24 -18.76
C VAL A 387 10.66 -7.02 -18.20
N GLU A 388 10.49 -6.01 -17.33
CA GLU A 388 9.18 -5.73 -16.75
C GLU A 388 8.20 -5.06 -17.73
N ALA A 389 8.70 -4.37 -18.77
CA ALA A 389 7.88 -3.86 -19.86
C ALA A 389 7.36 -5.01 -20.73
N ILE A 390 8.19 -5.98 -21.08
CA ILE A 390 7.77 -7.21 -21.80
C ILE A 390 6.74 -7.99 -20.99
N ARG A 391 6.93 -8.11 -19.67
CA ARG A 391 5.93 -8.76 -18.78
C ARG A 391 4.60 -8.00 -18.79
N LEU A 392 4.62 -6.67 -18.72
CA LEU A 392 3.41 -5.83 -18.79
C LEU A 392 2.70 -5.97 -20.13
N VAL A 393 3.41 -5.91 -21.26
CA VAL A 393 2.85 -6.11 -22.61
C VAL A 393 2.21 -7.49 -22.75
N THR A 394 2.80 -8.52 -22.13
CA THR A 394 2.24 -9.88 -22.11
C THR A 394 0.91 -9.94 -21.35
N LEU A 395 0.79 -9.26 -20.19
CA LEU A 395 -0.48 -9.15 -19.46
C LEU A 395 -1.56 -8.42 -20.27
N ILE A 396 -1.19 -7.33 -20.95
CA ILE A 396 -2.08 -6.57 -21.83
C ILE A 396 -2.53 -7.43 -23.03
N LEU A 397 -1.62 -8.18 -23.65
CA LEU A 397 -1.95 -9.06 -24.78
C LEU A 397 -2.93 -10.16 -24.37
N HIS A 398 -2.71 -10.81 -23.23
CA HIS A 398 -3.63 -11.82 -22.70
C HIS A 398 -5.05 -11.28 -22.51
N PHE A 399 -5.20 -10.00 -22.13
CA PHE A 399 -6.50 -9.34 -22.08
C PHE A 399 -7.12 -9.13 -23.46
N VAL A 400 -6.38 -8.53 -24.41
CA VAL A 400 -6.89 -8.26 -25.76
C VAL A 400 -7.32 -9.55 -26.45
N THR A 401 -6.53 -10.63 -26.33
CA THR A 401 -6.91 -11.96 -26.83
C THR A 401 -8.15 -12.51 -26.12
N TYR A 402 -8.27 -12.35 -24.80
CA TYR A 402 -9.46 -12.79 -24.06
C TYR A 402 -10.73 -12.06 -24.50
N VAL A 403 -10.70 -10.72 -24.63
CA VAL A 403 -11.84 -9.92 -25.10
C VAL A 403 -12.22 -10.31 -26.53
N TYR A 404 -11.25 -10.44 -27.43
CA TYR A 404 -11.49 -10.89 -28.79
C TYR A 404 -12.15 -12.27 -28.81
N MET A 405 -11.63 -13.23 -28.05
CA MET A 405 -12.19 -14.60 -27.94
C MET A 405 -13.59 -14.63 -27.32
N CYS A 406 -13.92 -13.71 -26.41
CA CYS A 406 -15.29 -13.52 -25.94
C CYS A 406 -16.21 -12.94 -27.02
N HIS A 407 -15.72 -11.96 -27.79
CA HIS A 407 -16.48 -11.33 -28.87
C HIS A 407 -16.77 -12.29 -30.03
N VAL A 408 -15.82 -13.15 -30.40
CA VAL A 408 -16.02 -14.21 -31.41
C VAL A 408 -16.69 -15.48 -30.87
N GLY A 409 -17.20 -15.46 -29.62
CA GLY A 409 -17.96 -16.56 -29.02
C GLY A 409 -17.16 -17.82 -28.69
N VAL A 410 -15.83 -17.77 -28.73
CA VAL A 410 -14.93 -18.89 -28.42
C VAL A 410 -14.75 -19.08 -26.91
N LEU A 411 -14.81 -17.98 -26.15
CA LEU A 411 -14.88 -17.99 -24.69
C LEU A 411 -16.21 -17.39 -24.24
N HIS A 412 -16.84 -18.01 -23.25
CA HIS A 412 -17.97 -17.36 -22.58
C HIS A 412 -17.44 -16.19 -21.73
N PRO A 413 -17.99 -14.96 -21.84
CA PRO A 413 -17.74 -13.96 -20.81
C PRO A 413 -18.23 -14.54 -19.48
N LEU A 414 -17.42 -14.36 -18.43
CA LEU A 414 -17.79 -14.72 -17.05
C LEU A 414 -18.94 -13.80 -16.61
N THR A 415 -20.17 -14.22 -16.88
CA THR A 415 -21.38 -13.58 -16.37
C THR A 415 -21.36 -13.64 -14.86
N HIS A 416 -21.50 -12.50 -14.19
CA HIS A 416 -21.63 -12.42 -12.74
C HIS A 416 -22.80 -13.27 -12.25
N HIS A 417 -22.51 -14.46 -11.73
CA HIS A 417 -23.33 -15.09 -10.70
C HIS A 417 -22.80 -14.67 -9.32
N LEU A 418 -22.97 -13.38 -9.03
CA LEU A 418 -23.18 -12.94 -7.65
C LEU A 418 -24.66 -13.19 -7.36
N HIS A 419 -24.93 -14.05 -6.38
CA HIS A 419 -26.26 -14.42 -5.94
C HIS A 419 -26.38 -14.30 -4.42
#